data_AF-A0AAN9M915-F1
#
_entry.id   AF-A0AAN9M915-F1
#
_cell.length_a   1.000
_cell.length_b   1.000
_cell.length_c   1.000
_cell.angle_alpha   90.00
_cell.angle_beta   90.00
_cell.angle_gamma   90.00
#
_symmetry.space_group_name_H-M   'P 1'
#
loop_
_entity.id
_entity.type
_entity.pdbx_description
1 polymer ?
#
loop_
_entity_poly.entity_id
_entity_poly.type
_entity_poly.pdbx_seq_one_letter_code
_entity_poly.pdbx_strand_id
1 'polypeptide(L)'
;MALALTSSISTPSFTFSSSHPTNIPLTGSIAISERPNGPTVNLRRSFIKPVNAQPDSLVPLAAATTFVASETKDQDLQQIATHLDNASPLQIMDRALATFGPDIAIAFSGAEDVALIEYAKLTGRAFRVFSLDTGRLNPETYQLFDAVEKHYGIRIEYMFPDAVEVQALVRSKGLFSFYEDGHQECCRVRKVRPLRRALKGLRAGITGQRKDQSPGTRSEIPVVQVDPVFEGMDGGVGSLVKWNPVANVKGNDIWNFLRTMNVPVNSLHSQGYVSIGCEPCTRPVLPGQHEREGRWWWEDAKAKECGLHKGNLKQQEEDAAHLEGNGNGVSQSHANGAATVPDIFNSQNVVNLSRTGIENLAKLEDRKEPWIVVLYAPWCPYCQAMEESYVELAQKLEGSGVKVGKFRADGEHKEFARREVELGSFPTILFFPKHSSGPIKYPSENRDVDSLTAFVNALR
;
A
#
# COMPACT_ATOMS: atom_id res chain seq x y z
N MET A 1 9.72 64.60 -16.89
CA MET A 1 10.22 65.85 -16.30
C MET A 1 11.01 65.49 -15.06
N ALA A 2 12.27 65.93 -15.02
CA ALA A 2 13.25 65.96 -13.93
C ALA A 2 12.64 66.40 -12.56
N LEU A 3 13.20 66.16 -11.36
CA LEU A 3 14.58 65.99 -10.88
C LEU A 3 14.58 65.40 -9.44
N ALA A 4 15.76 64.96 -8.98
CA ALA A 4 16.09 64.24 -7.75
C ALA A 4 16.30 65.11 -6.48
N LEU A 5 16.51 64.43 -5.32
CA LEU A 5 17.47 64.70 -4.19
C LEU A 5 17.10 63.76 -3.00
N THR A 6 17.70 62.58 -2.83
CA THR A 6 18.87 62.18 -2.00
C THR A 6 18.85 62.50 -0.48
N SER A 7 18.88 61.46 0.36
CA SER A 7 19.91 61.25 1.42
C SER A 7 19.78 59.84 2.04
N SER A 8 20.89 59.36 2.61
CA SER A 8 21.36 57.96 2.69
C SER A 8 21.65 57.49 4.12
N ILE A 9 22.12 56.23 4.26
CA ILE A 9 22.83 55.54 5.38
C ILE A 9 21.93 54.52 6.13
N SER A 10 22.28 53.27 6.44
CA SER A 10 23.30 52.30 6.00
C SER A 10 22.97 50.97 6.73
N THR A 11 23.03 49.83 6.05
CA THR A 11 22.97 48.48 6.64
C THR A 11 24.34 47.82 6.59
N PRO A 12 24.74 46.98 7.58
CA PRO A 12 25.95 46.18 7.45
C PRO A 12 25.63 44.79 6.86
N SER A 13 26.46 44.38 5.90
CA SER A 13 26.51 43.03 5.32
C SER A 13 27.57 42.19 6.06
N PHE A 14 27.27 40.91 6.32
CA PHE A 14 28.25 39.91 6.76
C PHE A 14 28.62 39.00 5.59
N THR A 15 29.91 38.94 5.26
CA THR A 15 30.50 38.09 4.23
C THR A 15 31.16 36.85 4.81
N PHE A 16 30.96 35.74 4.10
CA PHE A 16 31.62 34.44 4.25
C PHE A 16 33.11 34.52 3.86
N SER A 17 33.97 33.73 4.50
CA SER A 17 35.35 33.48 4.02
C SER A 17 35.75 32.02 4.24
N SER A 18 36.32 31.42 3.20
CA SER A 18 36.89 30.07 3.17
C SER A 18 38.42 30.15 3.10
N SER A 19 39.14 29.25 3.78
CA SER A 19 40.53 28.94 3.42
C SER A 19 40.98 27.59 3.99
N HIS A 20 41.42 26.69 3.12
CA HIS A 20 42.37 25.59 3.40
C HIS A 20 43.82 26.11 3.27
N PRO A 21 44.81 25.51 3.95
CA PRO A 21 45.62 24.45 3.31
C PRO A 21 46.15 23.31 4.22
N THR A 22 46.72 22.32 3.53
CA THR A 22 47.35 21.01 3.81
C THR A 22 48.51 20.91 4.83
N ASN A 23 48.60 19.81 5.61
CA ASN A 23 49.63 18.73 5.53
C ASN A 23 49.71 17.83 6.79
N ILE A 24 50.02 16.54 6.57
CA ILE A 24 50.24 15.43 7.53
C ILE A 24 51.69 15.46 8.07
N PRO A 25 51.97 14.92 9.28
CA PRO A 25 52.82 13.71 9.33
C PRO A 25 52.33 12.62 10.31
N LEU A 26 52.84 11.42 10.04
CA LEU A 26 52.58 10.11 10.62
C LEU A 26 53.37 9.84 11.93
N THR A 27 52.94 8.79 12.64
CA THR A 27 53.61 7.99 13.70
C THR A 27 53.48 8.40 15.17
N GLY A 28 53.08 7.41 15.99
CA GLY A 28 53.05 7.48 17.45
C GLY A 28 52.21 6.37 18.09
N SER A 29 52.74 5.14 18.08
CA SER A 29 52.28 4.03 18.95
C SER A 29 52.44 4.41 20.43
N ILE A 30 51.57 3.93 21.32
CA ILE A 30 51.91 3.39 22.67
C ILE A 30 50.66 2.94 23.47
N ALA A 31 50.80 1.70 23.97
CA ALA A 31 50.31 1.05 25.20
C ALA A 31 48.83 0.99 25.60
N ILE A 32 48.42 -0.28 25.71
CA ILE A 32 47.36 -0.87 26.53
C ILE A 32 47.65 -0.63 28.02
N SER A 33 46.64 -0.26 28.81
CA SER A 33 46.67 -0.32 30.28
C SER A 33 45.38 -0.97 30.80
N GLU A 34 45.52 -1.93 31.69
CA GLU A 34 44.45 -2.74 32.30
C GLU A 34 43.82 -2.09 33.55
N ARG A 35 42.47 -2.24 33.68
CA ARG A 35 41.60 -2.53 34.86
C ARG A 35 41.58 -1.57 36.09
N PRO A 36 40.50 -1.48 36.92
CA PRO A 36 39.60 -2.59 37.35
C PRO A 36 38.07 -2.35 37.53
N ASN A 37 37.36 -3.48 37.52
CA ASN A 37 36.10 -3.91 38.19
C ASN A 37 35.09 -2.87 38.76
N GLY A 38 33.84 -2.97 38.26
CA GLY A 38 32.59 -2.47 38.85
C GLY A 38 31.39 -3.32 38.37
N PRO A 39 30.24 -3.34 39.08
CA PRO A 39 29.44 -4.55 39.30
C PRO A 39 28.58 -4.98 38.10
N THR A 40 28.45 -6.30 37.98
CA THR A 40 27.70 -7.01 36.95
C THR A 40 26.18 -6.85 37.14
N VAL A 41 25.53 -6.09 36.27
CA VAL A 41 24.06 -6.09 36.13
C VAL A 41 23.67 -7.26 35.22
N ASN A 42 22.99 -8.26 35.78
CA ASN A 42 22.46 -9.41 35.05
C ASN A 42 21.26 -9.01 34.18
N LEU A 43 21.53 -8.47 32.99
CA LEU A 43 20.54 -8.46 31.90
C LEU A 43 20.53 -9.85 31.26
N ARG A 44 19.49 -10.63 31.54
CA ARG A 44 19.15 -11.83 30.77
C ARG A 44 18.81 -11.39 29.35
N ARG A 45 19.83 -11.32 28.49
CA ARG A 45 19.68 -11.15 27.06
C ARG A 45 19.38 -12.52 26.48
N SER A 46 18.11 -12.78 26.19
CA SER A 46 17.70 -13.92 25.36
C SER A 46 18.32 -13.72 23.97
N PHE A 47 19.34 -14.51 23.64
CA PHE A 47 19.95 -14.51 22.32
C PHE A 47 18.98 -15.14 21.33
N ILE A 48 18.20 -14.32 20.64
CA ILE A 48 17.43 -14.72 19.46
C ILE A 48 18.35 -14.58 18.24
N LYS A 49 18.43 -15.63 17.43
CA LYS A 49 19.28 -15.67 16.23
C LYS A 49 18.66 -14.79 15.13
N PRO A 50 19.42 -13.90 14.48
CA PRO A 50 18.89 -13.04 13.40
C PRO A 50 18.47 -13.88 12.18
N VAL A 51 17.49 -13.40 11.40
CA VAL A 51 17.15 -14.02 10.09
C VAL A 51 18.41 -13.98 9.19
N ASN A 52 18.98 -15.16 8.91
CA ASN A 52 20.12 -15.42 8.00
C ASN A 52 21.55 -15.17 8.50
N ALA A 53 22.02 -16.04 9.40
CA ALA A 53 23.44 -16.42 9.44
C ALA A 53 23.60 -17.81 8.79
N GLN A 54 24.16 -17.88 7.57
CA GLN A 54 24.42 -19.14 6.86
C GLN A 54 25.60 -19.93 7.45
N PRO A 55 25.55 -21.27 7.34
CA PRO A 55 26.72 -22.01 6.90
C PRO A 55 26.41 -22.96 5.72
N ASP A 56 27.43 -23.19 4.90
CA ASP A 56 27.44 -24.04 3.71
C ASP A 56 27.30 -25.56 4.00
N SER A 57 26.75 -26.26 2.99
CA SER A 57 27.11 -27.63 2.54
C SER A 57 26.04 -28.76 2.60
N LEU A 58 25.55 -29.12 1.39
CA LEU A 58 25.33 -30.45 0.75
C LEU A 58 24.48 -31.61 1.41
N VAL A 59 23.26 -31.80 0.84
CA VAL A 59 22.37 -32.97 0.48
C VAL A 59 22.77 -34.41 0.92
N PRO A 60 21.91 -35.39 1.37
CA PRO A 60 20.80 -36.20 0.73
C PRO A 60 19.37 -35.79 0.35
N LEU A 61 18.82 -36.44 -0.70
CA LEU A 61 17.42 -36.53 -1.17
C LEU A 61 16.67 -37.72 -0.54
N ALA A 62 15.40 -37.56 -0.12
CA ALA A 62 14.52 -38.70 0.21
C ALA A 62 13.03 -38.46 -0.11
N ALA A 63 12.47 -39.44 -0.83
CA ALA A 63 11.09 -39.89 -1.03
C ALA A 63 9.92 -38.89 -0.96
N ALA A 64 9.25 -38.73 -2.11
CA ALA A 64 7.95 -38.09 -2.24
C ALA A 64 6.87 -38.90 -1.52
N THR A 65 6.22 -38.27 -0.53
CA THR A 65 4.94 -38.72 0.03
C THR A 65 3.89 -37.72 -0.44
N THR A 66 2.81 -38.20 -1.03
CA THR A 66 1.67 -37.41 -1.49
C THR A 66 0.98 -36.74 -0.29
N PHE A 67 1.00 -35.41 -0.24
CA PHE A 67 0.39 -34.62 0.84
C PHE A 67 -1.12 -34.41 0.60
N VAL A 68 -1.93 -34.95 1.51
CA VAL A 68 -3.30 -34.51 1.78
C VAL A 68 -3.26 -33.75 3.10
N ALA A 69 -2.76 -32.50 3.10
CA ALA A 69 -2.54 -31.72 4.33
C ALA A 69 -2.93 -30.23 4.21
N SER A 70 -3.37 -29.77 3.03
CA SER A 70 -3.67 -28.35 2.79
C SER A 70 -5.03 -27.93 3.36
N GLU A 71 -6.09 -28.71 3.13
CA GLU A 71 -7.46 -28.29 3.46
C GLU A 71 -7.74 -28.21 4.97
N THR A 72 -7.14 -29.08 5.77
CA THR A 72 -7.38 -29.14 7.22
C THR A 72 -6.75 -27.98 7.98
N LYS A 73 -5.60 -27.48 7.50
CA LYS A 73 -4.87 -26.36 8.14
C LYS A 73 -5.53 -25.01 7.84
N ASP A 74 -6.09 -24.84 6.65
CA ASP A 74 -6.85 -23.64 6.26
C ASP A 74 -8.17 -23.53 7.02
N GLN A 75 -8.90 -24.64 7.20
CA GLN A 75 -10.14 -24.65 7.97
C GLN A 75 -9.92 -24.30 9.45
N ASP A 76 -8.83 -24.78 10.06
CA ASP A 76 -8.48 -24.44 11.45
C ASP A 76 -8.12 -22.96 11.61
N LEU A 77 -7.38 -22.39 10.64
CA LEU A 77 -7.07 -20.96 10.63
C LEU A 77 -8.30 -20.07 10.40
N GLN A 78 -9.26 -20.50 9.56
CA GLN A 78 -10.53 -19.79 9.39
C GLN A 78 -11.36 -19.79 10.69
N GLN A 79 -11.35 -20.90 11.44
CA GLN A 79 -12.01 -20.96 12.75
C GLN A 79 -11.33 -20.03 13.76
N ILE A 80 -9.99 -20.01 13.79
CA ILE A 80 -9.22 -19.07 14.62
C ILE A 80 -9.55 -17.62 14.24
N ALA A 81 -9.58 -17.30 12.94
CA ALA A 81 -9.90 -15.97 12.44
C ALA A 81 -11.32 -15.55 12.88
N THR A 82 -12.31 -16.43 12.75
CA THR A 82 -13.70 -16.18 13.17
C THR A 82 -13.80 -15.96 14.68
N HIS A 83 -13.12 -16.79 15.47
CA HIS A 83 -13.12 -16.66 16.93
C HIS A 83 -12.46 -15.35 17.40
N LEU A 84 -11.42 -14.92 16.70
CA LEU A 84 -10.65 -13.72 17.05
C LEU A 84 -11.16 -12.44 16.41
N ASP A 85 -12.16 -12.47 15.53
CA ASP A 85 -12.62 -11.28 14.79
C ASP A 85 -13.12 -10.17 15.72
N ASN A 86 -13.74 -10.55 16.85
CA ASN A 86 -14.19 -9.63 17.91
C ASN A 86 -13.21 -9.48 19.08
N ALA A 87 -12.02 -10.10 19.00
CA ALA A 87 -11.02 -10.01 20.05
C ALA A 87 -10.28 -8.66 19.98
N SER A 88 -9.78 -8.20 21.14
CA SER A 88 -8.94 -7.00 21.19
C SER A 88 -7.59 -7.22 20.49
N PRO A 89 -6.94 -6.17 19.98
CA PRO A 89 -5.60 -6.28 19.39
C PRO A 89 -4.58 -6.93 20.33
N LEU A 90 -4.70 -6.68 21.64
CA LEU A 90 -3.84 -7.29 22.65
C LEU A 90 -4.03 -8.81 22.74
N GLN A 91 -5.27 -9.30 22.71
CA GLN A 91 -5.56 -10.73 22.72
C GLN A 91 -5.07 -11.43 21.44
N ILE A 92 -5.25 -10.79 20.28
CA ILE A 92 -4.77 -11.30 18.99
C ILE A 92 -3.24 -11.36 19.01
N MET A 93 -2.58 -10.31 19.50
CA MET A 93 -1.12 -10.25 19.64
C MET A 93 -0.59 -11.32 20.60
N ASP A 94 -1.21 -11.47 21.78
CA ASP A 94 -0.81 -12.48 22.77
C ASP A 94 -0.90 -13.88 22.18
N ARG A 95 -2.01 -14.18 21.49
CA ARG A 95 -2.22 -15.46 20.82
C ARG A 95 -1.17 -15.71 19.74
N ALA A 96 -0.91 -14.75 18.87
CA ALA A 96 0.07 -14.88 17.80
C ALA A 96 1.47 -15.19 18.35
N LEU A 97 1.93 -14.41 19.34
CA LEU A 97 3.24 -14.59 19.96
C LEU A 97 3.33 -15.90 20.76
N ALA A 98 2.25 -16.32 21.42
CA ALA A 98 2.19 -17.61 22.11
C ALA A 98 2.31 -18.80 21.15
N THR A 99 1.65 -18.72 19.99
CA THR A 99 1.58 -19.82 19.01
C THR A 99 2.90 -20.04 18.28
N PHE A 100 3.59 -18.97 17.88
CA PHE A 100 4.76 -19.06 16.99
C PHE A 100 6.09 -18.76 17.68
N GLY A 101 6.09 -18.16 18.87
CA GLY A 101 7.30 -17.88 19.64
C GLY A 101 8.36 -17.13 18.82
N PRO A 102 9.57 -17.69 18.61
CA PRO A 102 10.63 -17.01 17.85
C PRO A 102 10.43 -17.00 16.32
N ASP A 103 9.49 -17.80 15.80
CA ASP A 103 9.26 -17.97 14.35
C ASP A 103 8.25 -16.97 13.78
N ILE A 104 7.87 -15.96 14.56
CA ILE A 104 7.01 -14.84 14.16
C ILE A 104 7.74 -13.51 14.36
N ALA A 105 7.48 -12.56 13.47
CA ALA A 105 8.02 -11.20 13.60
C ALA A 105 7.00 -10.14 13.16
N ILE A 106 7.12 -8.97 13.77
CA ILE A 106 6.36 -7.77 13.44
C ILE A 106 7.05 -7.07 12.27
N ALA A 107 6.31 -6.87 11.18
CA ALA A 107 6.71 -6.01 10.09
C ALA A 107 6.42 -4.55 10.47
N PHE A 108 7.45 -3.79 10.80
CA PHE A 108 7.34 -2.39 11.20
C PHE A 108 7.79 -1.47 10.06
N SER A 109 6.88 -0.60 9.60
CA SER A 109 7.13 0.31 8.47
C SER A 109 7.66 1.68 8.87
N GLY A 110 7.66 2.01 10.16
CA GLY A 110 8.08 3.32 10.66
C GLY A 110 6.98 4.39 10.55
N ALA A 111 5.72 3.97 10.71
CA ALA A 111 4.53 4.81 10.69
C ALA A 111 3.68 4.56 11.95
N GLU A 112 2.35 4.63 11.85
CA GLU A 112 1.42 4.41 12.97
C GLU A 112 1.37 2.94 13.43
N ASP A 113 1.94 2.03 12.65
CA ASP A 113 2.08 0.60 12.96
C ASP A 113 3.08 0.31 14.09
N VAL A 114 3.77 1.33 14.64
CA VAL A 114 4.47 1.26 15.93
C VAL A 114 3.55 0.80 17.06
N ALA A 115 2.22 1.01 16.93
CA ALA A 115 1.21 0.48 17.84
C ALA A 115 1.35 -1.04 18.06
N LEU A 116 1.78 -1.80 17.05
CA LEU A 116 1.99 -3.24 17.19
C LEU A 116 3.14 -3.59 18.14
N ILE A 117 4.20 -2.77 18.16
CA ILE A 117 5.32 -2.96 19.08
C ILE A 117 4.87 -2.68 20.51
N GLU A 118 4.06 -1.65 20.71
CA GLU A 118 3.43 -1.36 22.01
C GLU A 118 2.54 -2.52 22.47
N TYR A 119 1.64 -3.03 21.60
CA TYR A 119 0.82 -4.21 21.94
C TYR A 119 1.68 -5.42 22.29
N ALA A 120 2.72 -5.71 21.50
CA ALA A 120 3.63 -6.81 21.77
C ALA A 120 4.34 -6.66 23.11
N LYS A 121 4.78 -5.43 23.45
CA LYS A 121 5.37 -5.10 24.75
C LYS A 121 4.39 -5.38 25.91
N LEU A 122 3.12 -4.99 25.75
CA LEU A 122 2.08 -5.20 26.76
C LEU A 122 1.76 -6.67 27.03
N THR A 123 1.96 -7.57 26.06
CA THR A 123 1.80 -9.02 26.30
C THR A 123 2.85 -9.59 27.27
N GLY A 124 3.98 -8.91 27.46
CA GLY A 124 5.11 -9.41 28.24
C GLY A 124 5.88 -10.57 27.57
N ARG A 125 5.53 -10.95 26.34
CA ARG A 125 6.23 -12.01 25.58
C ARG A 125 7.44 -11.45 24.85
N ALA A 126 8.39 -12.34 24.53
CA ALA A 126 9.46 -11.99 23.61
C ALA A 126 8.88 -11.83 22.19
N PHE A 127 9.34 -10.81 21.47
CA PHE A 127 8.92 -10.53 20.10
C PHE A 127 10.10 -10.06 19.26
N ARG A 128 9.93 -10.17 17.95
CA ARG A 128 10.91 -9.74 16.94
C ARG A 128 10.28 -8.68 16.06
N VAL A 129 11.10 -7.76 15.58
CA VAL A 129 10.68 -6.68 14.68
C VAL A 129 11.64 -6.62 13.51
N PHE A 130 11.10 -6.55 12.30
CA PHE A 130 11.89 -6.27 11.10
C PHE A 130 11.31 -5.09 10.34
N SER A 131 12.17 -4.38 9.61
CA SER A 131 11.78 -3.22 8.80
C SER A 131 12.41 -3.32 7.42
N LEU A 132 11.64 -2.92 6.40
CA LEU A 132 12.13 -2.87 5.02
C LEU A 132 12.75 -1.50 4.76
N ASP A 133 14.08 -1.43 4.79
CA ASP A 133 14.78 -0.23 4.37
C ASP A 133 14.92 -0.23 2.85
N THR A 134 14.09 0.57 2.18
CA THR A 134 14.10 0.68 0.72
C THR A 134 15.29 1.50 0.19
N GLY A 135 16.05 2.15 1.06
CA GLY A 135 17.05 3.17 0.76
C GLY A 135 16.47 4.51 0.29
N ARG A 136 15.15 4.69 0.42
CA ARG A 136 14.38 5.88 -0.02
C ARG A 136 13.30 6.27 0.99
N LEU A 137 13.48 5.89 2.26
CA LEU A 137 12.59 6.31 3.35
C LEU A 137 12.85 7.78 3.70
N ASN A 138 11.89 8.40 4.38
CA ASN A 138 12.08 9.75 4.92
C ASN A 138 13.15 9.73 6.02
N PRO A 139 13.99 10.77 6.17
CA PRO A 139 14.89 10.91 7.31
C PRO A 139 14.18 10.73 8.67
N GLU A 140 12.96 11.25 8.80
CA GLU A 140 12.10 11.14 9.98
C GLU A 140 11.73 9.68 10.30
N THR A 141 11.58 8.83 9.27
CA THR A 141 11.35 7.39 9.45
C THR A 141 12.57 6.71 10.08
N TYR A 142 13.79 7.07 9.68
CA TYR A 142 15.01 6.56 10.32
C TYR A 142 15.16 7.05 11.76
N GLN A 143 14.82 8.32 12.03
CA GLN A 143 14.81 8.87 13.38
C GLN A 143 13.82 8.14 14.28
N LEU A 144 12.64 7.79 13.75
CA LEU A 144 11.67 6.98 14.48
C LEU A 144 12.21 5.58 14.78
N PHE A 145 12.86 4.91 13.81
CA PHE A 145 13.45 3.60 14.06
C PHE A 145 14.44 3.62 15.23
N ASP A 146 15.35 4.59 15.26
CA ASP A 146 16.29 4.79 16.36
C ASP A 146 15.57 5.09 17.70
N ALA A 147 14.55 5.95 17.68
CA ALA A 147 13.75 6.25 18.87
C ALA A 147 13.01 5.01 19.41
N VAL A 148 12.44 4.19 18.53
CA VAL A 148 11.73 2.95 18.89
C VAL A 148 12.71 1.92 19.47
N GLU A 149 13.87 1.70 18.85
CA GLU A 149 14.90 0.80 19.41
C GLU A 149 15.29 1.20 20.84
N LYS A 150 15.53 2.51 21.07
CA LYS A 150 15.88 3.06 22.38
C LYS A 150 14.74 2.94 23.39
N HIS A 151 13.52 3.28 22.98
CA HIS A 151 12.34 3.28 23.84
C HIS A 151 11.99 1.87 24.33
N TYR A 152 12.03 0.87 23.43
CA TYR A 152 11.64 -0.50 23.76
C TYR A 152 12.80 -1.41 24.15
N GLY A 153 14.05 -0.97 23.98
CA GLY A 153 15.24 -1.78 24.23
C GLY A 153 15.39 -2.95 23.24
N ILE A 154 14.90 -2.79 22.02
CA ILE A 154 14.90 -3.81 20.97
C ILE A 154 15.95 -3.50 19.90
N ARG A 155 16.19 -4.47 19.00
CA ARG A 155 16.95 -4.26 17.75
C ARG A 155 16.08 -4.68 16.59
N ILE A 156 15.88 -3.76 15.66
CA ILE A 156 15.09 -3.96 14.45
C ILE A 156 15.97 -4.67 13.42
N GLU A 157 15.43 -5.73 12.82
CA GLU A 157 16.08 -6.46 11.75
C GLU A 157 15.84 -5.71 10.41
N TYR A 158 16.82 -4.94 9.94
CA TYR A 158 16.70 -4.16 8.71
C TYR A 158 16.95 -4.99 7.45
N MET A 159 16.01 -4.95 6.52
CA MET A 159 16.06 -5.67 5.26
C MET A 159 16.29 -4.71 4.10
N PHE A 160 17.51 -4.68 3.58
CA PHE A 160 17.92 -3.82 2.46
C PHE A 160 17.61 -4.45 1.10
N PRO A 161 17.44 -3.66 0.03
CA PRO A 161 17.39 -4.17 -1.33
C PRO A 161 18.72 -4.78 -1.79
N ASP A 162 18.64 -5.65 -2.79
CA ASP A 162 19.84 -6.12 -3.48
C ASP A 162 20.45 -4.97 -4.30
N ALA A 163 21.72 -4.67 -4.06
CA ALA A 163 22.39 -3.53 -4.67
C ALA A 163 22.55 -3.67 -6.19
N VAL A 164 22.76 -4.90 -6.69
CA VAL A 164 22.91 -5.17 -8.13
C VAL A 164 21.58 -4.92 -8.85
N GLU A 165 20.48 -5.39 -8.28
CA GLU A 165 19.14 -5.15 -8.84
C GLU A 165 18.77 -3.65 -8.82
N VAL A 166 19.06 -2.95 -7.73
CA VAL A 166 18.82 -1.51 -7.63
C VAL A 166 19.66 -0.74 -8.64
N GLN A 167 20.94 -1.08 -8.78
CA GLN A 167 21.84 -0.45 -9.74
C GLN A 167 21.35 -0.66 -11.17
N ALA A 168 20.90 -1.87 -11.51
CA ALA A 168 20.36 -2.18 -12.83
C ALA A 168 19.11 -1.33 -13.14
N LEU A 169 18.15 -1.26 -12.20
CA LEU A 169 16.93 -0.45 -12.34
C LEU A 169 17.26 1.05 -12.53
N VAL A 170 18.15 1.59 -11.71
CA VAL A 170 18.48 3.02 -11.75
C VAL A 170 19.26 3.38 -13.02
N ARG A 171 20.17 2.51 -13.51
CA ARG A 171 20.91 2.77 -14.74
C ARG A 171 20.02 2.75 -15.99
N SER A 172 18.98 1.93 -16.00
CA SER A 172 18.08 1.84 -17.15
C SER A 172 16.96 2.87 -17.13
N LYS A 173 16.40 3.19 -15.96
CA LYS A 173 15.18 4.00 -15.84
C LYS A 173 15.29 5.23 -14.92
N GLY A 174 16.47 5.50 -14.37
CA GLY A 174 16.71 6.61 -13.45
C GLY A 174 16.16 6.39 -12.04
N LEU A 175 16.15 7.45 -11.23
CA LEU A 175 15.80 7.39 -9.80
C LEU A 175 14.30 7.52 -9.49
N PHE A 176 13.49 7.83 -10.51
CA PHE A 176 12.08 8.24 -10.38
C PHE A 176 11.15 7.56 -11.41
N SER A 177 11.57 6.43 -11.98
CA SER A 177 10.78 5.70 -13.00
C SER A 177 9.34 5.41 -12.59
N PHE A 178 9.07 5.31 -11.28
CA PHE A 178 7.75 5.05 -10.73
C PHE A 178 6.71 6.14 -11.01
N TYR A 179 7.11 7.37 -11.35
CA TYR A 179 6.16 8.40 -11.77
C TYR A 179 5.60 8.17 -13.18
N GLU A 180 6.34 7.46 -14.02
CA GLU A 180 5.99 7.21 -15.43
C GLU A 180 5.47 5.79 -15.61
N ASP A 181 6.17 4.81 -15.04
CA ASP A 181 5.91 3.37 -15.19
C ASP A 181 4.97 2.79 -14.12
N GLY A 182 4.62 3.60 -13.12
CA GLY A 182 4.00 3.12 -11.88
C GLY A 182 5.01 2.52 -10.89
N HIS A 183 4.60 2.47 -9.64
CA HIS A 183 5.48 2.13 -8.52
C HIS A 183 5.88 0.65 -8.43
N GLN A 184 5.20 -0.23 -9.17
CA GLN A 184 5.23 -1.68 -8.97
C GLN A 184 6.63 -2.24 -9.16
N GLU A 185 7.37 -1.80 -10.20
CA GLU A 185 8.72 -2.28 -10.47
C GLU A 185 9.72 -1.85 -9.39
N CYS A 186 9.71 -0.57 -9.02
CA CYS A 186 10.56 -0.04 -7.96
C CYS A 186 10.27 -0.74 -6.62
N CYS A 187 9.00 -0.89 -6.26
CA CYS A 187 8.61 -1.60 -5.04
C CYS A 187 8.96 -3.10 -5.12
N ARG A 188 8.89 -3.74 -6.28
CA ARG A 188 9.29 -5.14 -6.45
C ARG A 188 10.75 -5.35 -6.05
N VAL A 189 11.64 -4.48 -6.56
CA VAL A 189 13.08 -4.53 -6.27
C VAL A 189 13.36 -4.09 -4.82
N ARG A 190 12.80 -2.95 -4.40
CA ARG A 190 13.18 -2.32 -3.13
C ARG A 190 12.45 -2.85 -1.89
N LYS A 191 11.29 -3.47 -2.06
CA LYS A 191 10.39 -3.80 -0.95
C LYS A 191 9.94 -5.25 -0.98
N VAL A 192 9.41 -5.74 -2.10
CA VAL A 192 8.84 -7.09 -2.21
C VAL A 192 9.93 -8.17 -2.15
N ARG A 193 11.03 -8.02 -2.89
CA ARG A 193 12.13 -8.99 -2.86
C ARG A 193 12.82 -9.07 -1.48
N PRO A 194 13.15 -7.94 -0.81
CA PRO A 194 13.64 -7.97 0.57
C PRO A 194 12.66 -8.58 1.56
N LEU A 195 11.37 -8.24 1.45
CA LEU A 195 10.32 -8.85 2.27
C LEU A 195 10.30 -10.37 2.10
N ARG A 196 10.30 -10.87 0.86
CA ARG A 196 10.30 -12.30 0.58
C ARG A 196 11.48 -13.00 1.25
N ARG A 197 12.67 -12.39 1.27
CA ARG A 197 13.83 -12.95 1.97
C ARG A 197 13.67 -12.97 3.49
N ALA A 198 13.03 -11.95 4.06
CA ALA A 198 12.72 -11.89 5.49
C ALA A 198 11.72 -12.99 5.90
N LEU A 199 10.61 -13.08 5.16
CA LEU A 199 9.51 -14.00 5.45
C LEU A 199 9.90 -15.48 5.27
N LYS A 200 10.83 -15.79 4.34
CA LYS A 200 11.40 -17.14 4.21
C LYS A 200 12.06 -17.67 5.49
N GLY A 201 12.41 -16.80 6.43
CA GLY A 201 12.95 -17.19 7.73
C GLY A 201 11.90 -17.29 8.85
N LEU A 202 10.60 -17.21 8.54
CA LEU A 202 9.51 -17.11 9.52
C LEU A 202 8.35 -18.05 9.17
N ARG A 203 7.62 -18.52 10.18
CA ARG A 203 6.37 -19.28 10.01
C ARG A 203 5.14 -18.38 10.07
N ALA A 204 5.29 -17.19 10.66
CA ALA A 204 4.24 -16.18 10.66
C ALA A 204 4.80 -14.75 10.59
N GLY A 205 3.98 -13.82 10.09
CA GLY A 205 4.26 -12.39 10.09
C GLY A 205 3.10 -11.59 10.66
N ILE A 206 3.40 -10.50 11.38
CA ILE A 206 2.40 -9.58 11.94
C ILE A 206 2.48 -8.26 11.17
N THR A 207 1.35 -7.74 10.69
CA THR A 207 1.29 -6.47 9.95
C THR A 207 0.29 -5.49 10.52
N GLY A 208 0.55 -4.20 10.35
CA GLY A 208 -0.31 -3.11 10.83
C GLY A 208 -1.44 -2.74 9.88
N GLN A 209 -1.87 -3.65 8.99
CA GLN A 209 -2.96 -3.36 8.08
C GLN A 209 -4.29 -3.23 8.84
N ARG A 210 -5.06 -2.19 8.51
CA ARG A 210 -6.42 -1.96 9.01
C ARG A 210 -7.41 -1.86 7.85
N LYS A 211 -8.66 -2.25 8.08
CA LYS A 211 -9.73 -2.20 7.08
C LYS A 211 -10.00 -0.77 6.60
N ASP A 212 -9.85 0.21 7.48
CA ASP A 212 -10.11 1.63 7.18
C ASP A 212 -8.98 2.35 6.43
N GLN A 213 -7.83 1.72 6.22
CA GLN A 213 -6.69 2.34 5.53
C GLN A 213 -6.85 2.41 4.00
N SER A 214 -7.79 1.64 3.45
CA SER A 214 -8.08 1.62 2.02
C SER A 214 -9.50 1.08 1.79
N PRO A 215 -10.47 1.95 1.42
CA PRO A 215 -11.85 1.56 1.17
C PRO A 215 -11.95 0.51 0.08
N GLY A 216 -11.02 0.56 -0.88
CA GLY A 216 -10.86 -0.48 -1.87
C GLY A 216 -10.11 -1.69 -1.31
N THR A 217 -8.79 -1.58 -1.18
CA THR A 217 -7.92 -2.76 -1.16
C THR A 217 -7.80 -3.45 0.20
N ARG A 218 -8.44 -2.95 1.26
CA ARG A 218 -8.25 -3.47 2.62
C ARG A 218 -9.54 -3.70 3.41
N SER A 219 -10.70 -3.31 2.89
CA SER A 219 -11.98 -3.38 3.60
C SER A 219 -12.36 -4.78 4.11
N GLU A 220 -11.84 -5.84 3.49
CA GLU A 220 -12.15 -7.24 3.82
C GLU A 220 -10.99 -8.01 4.49
N ILE A 221 -9.90 -7.34 4.91
CA ILE A 221 -8.76 -8.07 5.50
C ILE A 221 -9.15 -8.78 6.81
N PRO A 222 -8.88 -10.09 6.97
CA PRO A 222 -9.13 -10.80 8.22
C PRO A 222 -8.03 -10.53 9.26
N VAL A 223 -8.35 -10.77 10.53
CA VAL A 223 -7.38 -10.70 11.64
C VAL A 223 -6.28 -11.76 11.55
N VAL A 224 -6.57 -12.90 10.92
CA VAL A 224 -5.63 -14.00 10.66
C VAL A 224 -5.96 -14.62 9.31
N GLN A 225 -4.93 -14.94 8.53
CA GLN A 225 -5.06 -15.70 7.28
C GLN A 225 -3.76 -16.42 6.96
N VAL A 226 -3.82 -17.41 6.08
CA VAL A 226 -2.63 -17.80 5.31
C VAL A 226 -2.21 -16.63 4.42
N ASP A 227 -0.91 -16.35 4.34
CA ASP A 227 -0.42 -15.31 3.44
C ASP A 227 -0.63 -15.75 1.99
N PRO A 228 -1.39 -14.98 1.19
CA PRO A 228 -1.73 -15.38 -0.18
C PRO A 228 -0.61 -15.16 -1.19
N VAL A 229 0.49 -14.50 -0.80
CA VAL A 229 1.56 -14.06 -1.72
C VAL A 229 2.92 -14.66 -1.37
N PHE A 230 3.19 -14.84 -0.09
CA PHE A 230 4.52 -15.22 0.40
C PHE A 230 4.51 -16.58 1.09
N GLU A 231 5.64 -17.27 0.94
CA GLU A 231 5.93 -18.53 1.61
C GLU A 231 6.84 -18.27 2.81
N GLY A 232 6.66 -19.11 3.83
CA GLY A 232 7.40 -19.07 5.08
C GLY A 232 8.54 -20.07 5.12
N MET A 233 9.06 -20.31 6.32
CA MET A 233 10.18 -21.21 6.62
C MET A 233 9.95 -22.64 6.15
N ASP A 234 8.71 -23.13 6.23
CA ASP A 234 8.34 -24.50 5.87
C ASP A 234 8.28 -24.70 4.33
N GLY A 235 8.30 -23.62 3.55
CA GLY A 235 8.28 -23.64 2.09
C GLY A 235 6.92 -24.04 1.47
N GLY A 236 6.64 -23.56 0.25
CA GLY A 236 5.41 -23.89 -0.48
C GLY A 236 4.20 -23.05 -0.08
N VAL A 237 3.15 -23.13 -0.90
CA VAL A 237 1.87 -22.43 -0.67
C VAL A 237 1.26 -22.86 0.68
N GLY A 238 0.77 -21.90 1.46
CA GLY A 238 0.19 -22.20 2.78
C GLY A 238 1.17 -22.22 3.95
N SER A 239 2.47 -22.00 3.71
CA SER A 239 3.51 -22.12 4.75
C SER A 239 3.68 -20.90 5.65
N LEU A 240 3.10 -19.75 5.30
CA LEU A 240 3.20 -18.51 6.07
C LEU A 240 1.82 -18.09 6.59
N VAL A 241 1.72 -17.82 7.89
CA VAL A 241 0.50 -17.25 8.48
C VAL A 241 0.68 -15.74 8.67
N LYS A 242 -0.29 -14.95 8.24
CA LYS A 242 -0.32 -13.51 8.39
C LYS A 242 -1.34 -13.09 9.44
N TRP A 243 -0.89 -12.30 10.41
CA TRP A 243 -1.69 -11.74 11.49
C TRP A 243 -1.85 -10.24 11.31
N ASN A 244 -3.08 -9.75 11.45
CA ASN A 244 -3.43 -8.33 11.39
C ASN A 244 -4.18 -7.93 12.68
N PRO A 245 -3.48 -7.78 13.84
CA PRO A 245 -4.13 -7.56 15.15
C PRO A 245 -5.00 -6.31 15.22
N VAL A 246 -4.75 -5.35 14.33
CA VAL A 246 -5.45 -4.06 14.25
C VAL A 246 -6.39 -3.98 13.06
N ALA A 247 -6.72 -5.10 12.40
CA ALA A 247 -7.57 -5.12 11.20
C ALA A 247 -8.91 -4.39 11.40
N ASN A 248 -9.54 -4.60 12.56
CA ASN A 248 -10.87 -4.06 12.90
C ASN A 248 -10.79 -2.75 13.71
N VAL A 249 -9.60 -2.16 13.89
CA VAL A 249 -9.40 -0.93 14.67
C VAL A 249 -9.42 0.28 13.76
N LYS A 250 -10.15 1.34 14.13
CA LYS A 250 -10.15 2.60 13.39
C LYS A 250 -8.86 3.39 13.63
N GLY A 251 -8.42 4.16 12.64
CA GLY A 251 -7.22 5.00 12.72
C GLY A 251 -7.25 5.97 13.90
N ASN A 252 -8.41 6.57 14.20
CA ASN A 252 -8.57 7.45 15.36
C ASN A 252 -8.29 6.73 16.69
N ASP A 253 -8.70 5.46 16.81
CA ASP A 253 -8.47 4.67 18.02
C ASP A 253 -6.99 4.27 18.15
N ILE A 254 -6.30 3.99 17.03
CA ILE A 254 -4.84 3.82 17.01
C ILE A 254 -4.15 5.10 17.52
N TRP A 255 -4.55 6.27 17.03
CA TRP A 255 -3.97 7.54 17.46
C TRP A 255 -4.26 7.88 18.92
N ASN A 256 -5.45 7.56 19.42
CA ASN A 256 -5.79 7.69 20.83
C ASN A 256 -4.91 6.78 21.69
N PHE A 257 -4.72 5.53 21.27
CA PHE A 257 -3.85 4.57 21.94
C PHE A 257 -2.40 5.06 21.99
N LEU A 258 -1.81 5.43 20.84
CA LEU A 258 -0.42 5.90 20.76
C LEU A 258 -0.15 7.11 21.67
N ARG A 259 -1.08 8.08 21.69
CA ARG A 259 -0.98 9.26 22.57
C ARG A 259 -1.10 8.91 24.04
N THR A 260 -2.07 8.06 24.40
CA THR A 260 -2.31 7.65 25.79
C THR A 260 -1.14 6.87 26.36
N MET A 261 -0.52 6.03 25.53
CA MET A 261 0.63 5.21 25.91
C MET A 261 1.98 5.93 25.77
N ASN A 262 1.98 7.20 25.32
CA ASN A 262 3.18 8.00 25.09
C ASN A 262 4.22 7.30 24.19
N VAL A 263 3.72 6.65 23.13
CA VAL A 263 4.54 5.91 22.17
C VAL A 263 5.25 6.91 21.23
N PRO A 264 6.56 6.76 20.94
CA PRO A 264 7.22 7.59 19.95
C PRO A 264 6.58 7.37 18.57
N VAL A 265 6.26 8.46 17.88
CA VAL A 265 5.64 8.44 16.55
C VAL A 265 6.46 9.23 15.53
N ASN A 266 6.24 8.96 14.25
CA ASN A 266 6.93 9.65 13.16
C ASN A 266 6.58 11.15 13.19
N SER A 267 7.58 12.03 13.16
CA SER A 267 7.37 13.49 13.20
C SER A 267 6.60 14.02 11.99
N LEU A 268 6.60 13.32 10.86
CA LEU A 268 5.80 13.66 9.68
C LEU A 268 4.29 13.68 9.96
N HIS A 269 3.81 12.94 10.96
CA HIS A 269 2.39 12.97 11.33
C HIS A 269 1.95 14.36 11.81
N SER A 270 2.84 15.15 12.41
CA SER A 270 2.58 16.55 12.76
C SER A 270 2.55 17.51 11.56
N GLN A 271 2.96 17.02 10.39
CA GLN A 271 3.07 17.77 9.13
C GLN A 271 2.00 17.37 8.11
N GLY A 272 0.93 16.68 8.54
CA GLY A 272 -0.20 16.27 7.68
C GLY A 272 -0.01 14.94 6.96
N TYR A 273 1.07 14.19 7.24
CA TYR A 273 1.22 12.83 6.72
C TYR A 273 0.38 11.86 7.56
N VAL A 274 -0.71 11.34 7.00
CA VAL A 274 -1.51 10.30 7.67
C VAL A 274 -0.94 8.92 7.37
N SER A 275 -0.78 8.57 6.08
CA SER A 275 -0.09 7.33 5.65
C SER A 275 1.35 7.63 5.25
N ILE A 276 2.32 6.89 5.80
CA ILE A 276 3.75 7.09 5.52
C ILE A 276 4.34 5.94 4.68
N GLY A 277 5.21 6.29 3.75
CA GLY A 277 5.95 5.36 2.90
C GLY A 277 7.35 5.86 2.58
N CYS A 278 7.86 5.49 1.40
CA CYS A 278 9.07 6.11 0.87
C CYS A 278 8.82 7.59 0.58
N GLU A 279 9.82 8.43 0.81
CA GLU A 279 9.77 9.89 0.59
C GLU A 279 9.20 10.26 -0.79
N PRO A 280 9.69 9.72 -1.92
CA PRO A 280 9.25 10.20 -3.23
C PRO A 280 7.89 9.63 -3.66
N CYS A 281 7.22 8.85 -2.80
CA CYS A 281 5.93 8.23 -3.11
C CYS A 281 4.90 8.51 -2.00
N THR A 282 5.19 9.47 -1.12
CA THR A 282 4.33 9.86 0.00
C THR A 282 4.22 11.38 0.06
N ARG A 283 2.99 11.91 0.22
CA ARG A 283 2.73 13.33 0.45
C ARG A 283 1.72 13.50 1.60
N PRO A 284 1.66 14.67 2.26
CA PRO A 284 0.61 14.94 3.22
C PRO A 284 -0.76 14.98 2.54
N VAL A 285 -1.82 14.78 3.32
CA VAL A 285 -3.21 14.90 2.86
C VAL A 285 -3.87 16.14 3.48
N LEU A 286 -4.83 16.71 2.77
CA LEU A 286 -5.63 17.84 3.28
C LEU A 286 -6.64 17.36 4.33
N PRO A 287 -7.17 18.27 5.17
CA PRO A 287 -8.29 17.94 6.05
C PRO A 287 -9.45 17.31 5.27
N GLY A 288 -9.91 16.14 5.72
CA GLY A 288 -11.02 15.40 5.08
C GLY A 288 -10.62 14.51 3.90
N GLN A 289 -9.39 14.61 3.37
CA GLN A 289 -8.91 13.66 2.36
C GLN A 289 -8.61 12.30 2.98
N HIS A 290 -8.89 11.25 2.21
CA HIS A 290 -8.63 9.89 2.66
C HIS A 290 -7.11 9.63 2.77
N GLU A 291 -6.66 8.90 3.80
CA GLU A 291 -5.22 8.69 4.06
C GLU A 291 -4.45 8.08 2.89
N ARG A 292 -5.12 7.27 2.06
CA ARG A 292 -4.54 6.63 0.87
C ARG A 292 -4.26 7.61 -0.27
N GLU A 293 -4.90 8.78 -0.30
CA GLU A 293 -4.66 9.84 -1.29
C GLU A 293 -3.26 10.46 -1.18
N GLY A 294 -2.59 10.26 -0.05
CA GLY A 294 -1.18 10.64 0.14
C GLY A 294 -0.19 9.68 -0.50
N ARG A 295 -0.64 8.53 -1.04
CA ARG A 295 0.22 7.44 -1.53
C ARG A 295 0.04 7.22 -3.02
N TRP A 296 1.14 7.21 -3.77
CA TRP A 296 1.13 7.03 -5.23
C TRP A 296 0.03 7.88 -5.89
N TRP A 297 -0.04 9.15 -5.53
CA TRP A 297 -1.15 10.05 -5.87
C TRP A 297 -1.33 10.28 -7.38
N TRP A 298 -0.32 9.92 -8.17
CA TRP A 298 -0.34 9.97 -9.64
C TRP A 298 -0.96 8.70 -10.25
N GLU A 299 -1.09 7.61 -9.50
CA GLU A 299 -1.73 6.36 -9.94
C GLU A 299 -3.22 6.36 -9.56
N ASP A 300 -3.98 5.45 -10.16
CA ASP A 300 -5.39 5.26 -9.84
C ASP A 300 -5.63 4.38 -8.62
N ALA A 301 -6.78 4.59 -7.96
CA ALA A 301 -7.23 3.92 -6.74
C ALA A 301 -6.89 2.43 -6.62
N LYS A 302 -7.19 1.59 -7.63
CA LYS A 302 -6.88 0.14 -7.56
C LYS A 302 -5.40 -0.18 -7.66
N ALA A 303 -4.64 0.68 -8.34
CA ALA A 303 -3.22 0.47 -8.55
C ALA A 303 -2.44 0.83 -7.29
N LYS A 304 -3.02 1.61 -6.36
CA LYS A 304 -2.39 2.07 -5.11
C LYS A 304 -2.23 0.99 -4.02
N GLU A 305 -2.02 -0.29 -4.36
CA GLU A 305 -1.58 -1.30 -3.37
C GLU A 305 -0.14 -1.71 -3.63
N CYS A 306 0.63 -1.75 -2.54
CA CYS A 306 2.01 -2.18 -2.62
C CYS A 306 2.07 -3.66 -3.00
N GLY A 307 3.13 -4.03 -3.74
CA GLY A 307 3.45 -5.42 -4.03
C GLY A 307 3.50 -6.38 -2.82
N LEU A 308 3.57 -5.86 -1.58
CA LEU A 308 3.52 -6.66 -0.35
C LEU A 308 2.15 -7.26 -0.02
N HIS A 309 1.07 -6.71 -0.57
CA HIS A 309 -0.28 -7.08 -0.17
C HIS A 309 -1.16 -7.34 -1.39
N LYS A 310 -0.55 -7.79 -2.49
CA LYS A 310 -1.25 -8.06 -3.76
C LYS A 310 -2.41 -9.03 -3.59
N GLY A 311 -2.31 -10.01 -2.68
CA GLY A 311 -3.42 -10.93 -2.44
C GLY A 311 -4.64 -10.31 -1.74
N ASN A 312 -4.55 -9.06 -1.28
CA ASN A 312 -5.75 -8.32 -0.87
C ASN A 312 -6.56 -7.84 -2.10
N LEU A 313 -5.92 -7.74 -3.27
CA LEU A 313 -6.63 -7.55 -4.53
C LEU A 313 -7.23 -8.91 -4.88
N LYS A 314 -8.56 -8.98 -4.98
CA LYS A 314 -9.23 -10.19 -5.47
C LYS A 314 -8.65 -10.50 -6.86
N GLN A 315 -7.94 -11.62 -6.97
CA GLN A 315 -7.46 -12.13 -8.26
C GLN A 315 -8.69 -12.43 -9.11
N GLN A 316 -8.76 -11.78 -10.26
CA GLN A 316 -9.53 -12.28 -11.38
C GLN A 316 -8.55 -12.36 -12.51
N GLU A 317 -8.13 -13.58 -12.84
CA GLU A 317 -7.32 -13.84 -14.01
C GLU A 317 -7.58 -15.27 -14.48
N GLU A 318 -7.76 -15.42 -15.80
CA GLU A 318 -7.23 -16.55 -16.60
C GLU A 318 -8.11 -17.74 -17.06
N ASP A 319 -9.44 -17.67 -17.09
CA ASP A 319 -10.25 -18.75 -17.71
C ASP A 319 -10.53 -18.59 -19.23
N ALA A 320 -10.03 -17.53 -19.89
CA ALA A 320 -10.34 -17.29 -21.31
C ALA A 320 -9.30 -17.85 -22.31
N ALA A 321 -8.20 -18.47 -21.86
CA ALA A 321 -7.06 -18.80 -22.73
C ALA A 321 -6.69 -20.29 -22.81
N HIS A 322 -7.53 -21.22 -22.34
CA HIS A 322 -7.23 -22.65 -22.35
C HIS A 322 -8.35 -23.54 -22.92
N LEU A 323 -8.83 -23.25 -24.14
CA LEU A 323 -9.57 -24.24 -24.94
C LEU A 323 -9.31 -24.04 -26.44
N GLU A 324 -8.06 -24.26 -26.88
CA GLU A 324 -7.80 -24.66 -28.26
C GLU A 324 -7.15 -26.05 -28.28
N GLY A 325 -7.89 -27.03 -28.78
CA GLY A 325 -7.36 -28.36 -29.09
C GLY A 325 -8.30 -29.51 -28.73
N ASN A 326 -9.35 -29.75 -29.52
CA ASN A 326 -9.42 -30.96 -30.34
C ASN A 326 -10.69 -30.94 -31.22
N GLY A 327 -10.50 -31.09 -32.54
CA GLY A 327 -11.61 -31.21 -33.48
C GLY A 327 -12.14 -32.64 -33.58
N ASN A 328 -13.47 -32.78 -33.67
CA ASN A 328 -14.19 -33.48 -34.74
C ASN A 328 -15.66 -33.68 -34.38
N GLY A 329 -16.57 -33.37 -35.31
CA GLY A 329 -17.87 -34.05 -35.39
C GLY A 329 -19.12 -33.18 -35.56
N VAL A 330 -19.42 -32.85 -36.81
CA VAL A 330 -20.75 -32.80 -37.45
C VAL A 330 -21.83 -31.85 -36.91
N SER A 331 -22.29 -31.02 -37.85
CA SER A 331 -23.40 -30.06 -37.83
C SER A 331 -24.68 -30.52 -37.13
N GLN A 332 -25.22 -29.67 -36.25
CA GLN A 332 -26.64 -29.29 -36.27
C GLN A 332 -26.89 -28.02 -35.44
N SER A 333 -27.77 -27.19 -35.99
CA SER A 333 -28.21 -25.87 -35.54
C SER A 333 -28.78 -25.83 -34.12
N HIS A 334 -28.28 -24.93 -33.27
CA HIS A 334 -29.10 -24.20 -32.29
C HIS A 334 -28.46 -22.84 -31.95
N ALA A 335 -29.24 -21.78 -32.10
CA ALA A 335 -28.94 -20.45 -31.58
C ALA A 335 -28.93 -20.48 -30.05
N ASN A 336 -27.95 -19.80 -29.40
CA ASN A 336 -28.17 -18.98 -28.20
C ASN A 336 -26.85 -18.41 -27.61
N GLY A 337 -26.84 -17.08 -27.45
CA GLY A 337 -26.44 -16.39 -26.22
C GLY A 337 -24.98 -16.48 -25.77
N ALA A 338 -24.17 -15.49 -26.13
CA ALA A 338 -23.02 -15.13 -25.31
C ALA A 338 -23.52 -14.73 -23.91
N ALA A 339 -23.07 -15.42 -22.87
CA ALA A 339 -23.43 -15.12 -21.49
C ALA A 339 -22.93 -13.71 -21.14
N THR A 340 -23.85 -12.74 -21.14
CA THR A 340 -23.59 -11.36 -20.78
C THR A 340 -23.46 -11.28 -19.25
N VAL A 341 -22.25 -10.96 -18.77
CA VAL A 341 -22.06 -10.57 -17.36
C VAL A 341 -23.02 -9.42 -17.05
N PRO A 342 -23.91 -9.54 -16.05
CA PRO A 342 -24.93 -8.54 -15.77
C PRO A 342 -24.33 -7.18 -15.41
N ASP A 343 -25.00 -6.12 -15.85
CA ASP A 343 -24.59 -4.74 -15.62
C ASP A 343 -24.88 -4.33 -14.17
N ILE A 344 -23.87 -3.77 -13.48
CA ILE A 344 -23.97 -3.46 -12.05
C ILE A 344 -24.71 -2.14 -11.80
N PHE A 345 -24.65 -1.13 -12.67
CA PHE A 345 -25.35 0.14 -12.41
C PHE A 345 -26.77 0.12 -12.97
N ASN A 346 -27.73 -0.49 -12.28
CA ASN A 346 -29.11 -0.60 -12.78
C ASN A 346 -30.00 0.54 -12.27
N SER A 347 -29.97 1.68 -12.97
CA SER A 347 -30.84 2.84 -12.67
C SER A 347 -31.20 3.59 -13.95
N GLN A 348 -32.45 4.06 -14.04
CA GLN A 348 -32.92 4.89 -15.17
C GLN A 348 -32.22 6.25 -15.22
N ASN A 349 -31.67 6.71 -14.09
CA ASN A 349 -30.97 7.98 -13.98
C ASN A 349 -29.47 7.88 -14.32
N VAL A 350 -28.97 6.68 -14.62
CA VAL A 350 -27.59 6.45 -15.06
C VAL A 350 -27.57 6.05 -16.53
N VAL A 351 -27.14 6.97 -17.39
CA VAL A 351 -27.11 6.76 -18.84
C VAL A 351 -25.97 5.81 -19.24
N ASN A 352 -26.30 4.72 -19.91
CA ASN A 352 -25.30 3.82 -20.49
C ASN A 352 -24.71 4.41 -21.78
N LEU A 353 -23.42 4.75 -21.75
CA LEU A 353 -22.72 5.31 -22.91
C LEU A 353 -22.18 4.19 -23.80
N SER A 354 -22.37 4.35 -25.11
CA SER A 354 -21.64 3.57 -26.11
C SER A 354 -20.22 4.10 -26.28
N ARG A 355 -19.37 3.35 -27.01
CA ARG A 355 -18.03 3.80 -27.40
C ARG A 355 -18.08 5.17 -28.10
N THR A 356 -18.95 5.34 -29.09
CA THR A 356 -19.14 6.63 -29.77
C THR A 356 -19.64 7.71 -28.81
N GLY A 357 -20.49 7.36 -27.84
CA GLY A 357 -20.98 8.30 -26.83
C GLY A 357 -19.84 8.89 -25.99
N ILE A 358 -18.96 8.04 -25.44
CA ILE A 358 -17.83 8.50 -24.63
C ILE A 358 -16.76 9.21 -25.49
N GLU A 359 -16.53 8.76 -26.73
CA GLU A 359 -15.65 9.44 -27.70
C GLU A 359 -16.11 10.86 -27.98
N ASN A 360 -17.42 11.06 -28.18
CA ASN A 360 -18.00 12.38 -28.39
C ASN A 360 -17.84 13.26 -27.14
N LEU A 361 -18.08 12.70 -25.95
CA LEU A 361 -17.85 13.44 -24.70
C LEU A 361 -16.40 13.87 -24.54
N ALA A 362 -15.42 13.05 -24.94
CA ALA A 362 -14.00 13.37 -24.82
C ALA A 362 -13.49 14.40 -25.84
N LYS A 363 -14.22 14.63 -26.94
CA LYS A 363 -13.76 15.49 -28.05
C LYS A 363 -14.55 16.78 -28.22
N LEU A 364 -15.80 16.85 -27.72
CA LEU A 364 -16.65 18.02 -27.85
C LEU A 364 -16.26 19.10 -26.85
N GLU A 365 -16.12 20.35 -27.29
CA GLU A 365 -15.88 21.47 -26.38
C GLU A 365 -17.19 22.06 -25.84
N ASP A 366 -18.24 22.16 -26.68
CA ASP A 366 -19.54 22.76 -26.34
C ASP A 366 -20.64 21.72 -26.19
N ARG A 367 -20.64 21.04 -25.05
CA ARG A 367 -21.71 20.10 -24.68
C ARG A 367 -22.96 20.87 -24.27
N LYS A 368 -24.14 20.29 -24.49
CA LYS A 368 -25.40 20.91 -24.02
C LYS A 368 -25.49 20.93 -22.49
N GLU A 369 -25.04 19.84 -21.88
CA GLU A 369 -25.10 19.56 -20.45
C GLU A 369 -23.73 19.02 -20.02
N PRO A 370 -23.23 19.37 -18.82
CA PRO A 370 -22.07 18.69 -18.24
C PRO A 370 -22.40 17.24 -17.86
N TRP A 371 -21.38 16.38 -17.87
CA TRP A 371 -21.53 14.96 -17.55
C TRP A 371 -20.60 14.53 -16.43
N ILE A 372 -21.07 13.72 -15.50
CA ILE A 372 -20.21 12.87 -14.67
C ILE A 372 -20.33 11.43 -15.18
N VAL A 373 -19.21 10.79 -15.46
CA VAL A 373 -19.16 9.45 -16.05
C VAL A 373 -18.25 8.54 -15.24
N VAL A 374 -18.74 7.36 -14.90
CA VAL A 374 -17.93 6.26 -14.37
C VAL A 374 -17.47 5.34 -15.49
N LEU A 375 -16.16 5.14 -15.62
CA LEU A 375 -15.55 4.06 -16.37
C LEU A 375 -15.45 2.84 -15.45
N TYR A 376 -16.15 1.75 -15.78
CA TYR A 376 -16.28 0.60 -14.88
C TYR A 376 -16.10 -0.73 -15.60
N ALA A 377 -15.97 -1.79 -14.80
CA ALA A 377 -16.07 -3.17 -15.24
C ALA A 377 -17.04 -3.91 -14.31
N PRO A 378 -17.99 -4.72 -14.81
CA PRO A 378 -18.96 -5.42 -13.96
C PRO A 378 -18.34 -6.36 -12.93
N TRP A 379 -17.18 -6.92 -13.27
CA TRP A 379 -16.42 -7.83 -12.42
C TRP A 379 -15.63 -7.12 -11.31
N CYS A 380 -15.57 -5.78 -11.32
CA CYS A 380 -14.75 -5.02 -10.40
C CYS A 380 -15.43 -4.84 -9.02
N PRO A 381 -14.84 -5.34 -7.93
CA PRO A 381 -15.41 -5.18 -6.59
C PRO A 381 -15.51 -3.72 -6.13
N TYR A 382 -14.60 -2.85 -6.57
CA TYR A 382 -14.66 -1.42 -6.27
C TYR A 382 -15.76 -0.67 -7.03
N CYS A 383 -16.17 -1.19 -8.17
CA CYS A 383 -17.30 -0.62 -8.91
C CYS A 383 -18.61 -1.07 -8.27
N GLN A 384 -18.68 -2.35 -7.87
CA GLN A 384 -19.80 -2.91 -7.11
C GLN A 384 -19.98 -2.19 -5.78
N ALA A 385 -18.91 -1.97 -5.01
CA ALA A 385 -18.96 -1.26 -3.73
C ALA A 385 -19.42 0.21 -3.84
N MET A 386 -19.25 0.84 -5.01
CA MET A 386 -19.68 2.22 -5.26
C MET A 386 -21.10 2.29 -5.85
N GLU A 387 -21.67 1.17 -6.31
CA GLU A 387 -22.91 1.11 -7.08
C GLU A 387 -24.03 1.94 -6.46
N GLU A 388 -24.34 1.66 -5.19
CA GLU A 388 -25.40 2.33 -4.44
C GLU A 388 -25.18 3.85 -4.36
N SER A 389 -23.96 4.27 -4.02
CA SER A 389 -23.61 5.69 -3.93
C SER A 389 -23.69 6.40 -5.29
N TYR A 390 -23.30 5.74 -6.38
CA TYR A 390 -23.37 6.35 -7.71
C TYR A 390 -24.81 6.43 -8.23
N VAL A 391 -25.65 5.45 -7.89
CA VAL A 391 -27.09 5.48 -8.20
C VAL A 391 -27.80 6.56 -7.39
N GLU A 392 -27.49 6.72 -6.10
CA GLU A 392 -28.05 7.81 -5.28
C GLU A 392 -27.60 9.19 -5.79
N LEU A 393 -26.33 9.34 -6.19
CA LEU A 393 -25.84 10.55 -6.86
C LEU A 393 -26.68 10.89 -8.10
N ALA A 394 -26.99 9.89 -8.93
CA ALA A 394 -27.79 10.08 -10.13
C ALA A 394 -29.21 10.58 -9.81
N GLN A 395 -29.81 10.08 -8.72
CA GLN A 395 -31.09 10.57 -8.21
C GLN A 395 -30.98 12.01 -7.70
N LYS A 396 -29.95 12.35 -6.92
CA LYS A 396 -29.74 13.71 -6.40
C LYS A 396 -29.48 14.74 -7.51
N LEU A 397 -28.89 14.33 -8.62
CA LEU A 397 -28.60 15.21 -9.76
C LEU A 397 -29.76 15.30 -10.77
N GLU A 398 -30.86 14.57 -10.56
CA GLU A 398 -32.03 14.67 -11.42
C GLU A 398 -32.58 16.11 -11.41
N GLY A 399 -32.83 16.67 -12.59
CA GLY A 399 -33.27 18.06 -12.75
C GLY A 399 -32.19 19.13 -12.50
N SER A 400 -30.97 18.74 -12.13
CA SER A 400 -29.87 19.70 -11.87
C SER A 400 -29.18 20.24 -13.13
N GLY A 401 -29.47 19.66 -14.29
CA GLY A 401 -28.79 19.96 -15.56
C GLY A 401 -27.47 19.21 -15.77
N VAL A 402 -27.01 18.40 -14.80
CA VAL A 402 -25.86 17.50 -14.94
C VAL A 402 -26.34 16.10 -15.30
N LYS A 403 -25.76 15.50 -16.34
CA LYS A 403 -26.05 14.11 -16.73
C LYS A 403 -25.11 13.15 -16.01
N VAL A 404 -25.66 12.03 -15.53
CA VAL A 404 -24.89 10.95 -14.93
C VAL A 404 -24.81 9.79 -15.91
N GLY A 405 -23.60 9.44 -16.31
CA GLY A 405 -23.31 8.39 -17.27
C GLY A 405 -22.45 7.27 -16.69
N LYS A 406 -22.44 6.14 -17.40
CA LYS A 406 -21.53 5.02 -17.18
C LYS A 406 -20.99 4.53 -18.51
N PHE A 407 -19.76 4.03 -18.51
CA PHE A 407 -19.14 3.40 -19.67
C PHE A 407 -18.43 2.11 -19.24
N ARG A 408 -18.84 0.98 -19.81
CA ARG A 408 -18.19 -0.31 -19.60
C ARG A 408 -16.86 -0.33 -20.39
N ALA A 409 -15.76 -0.29 -19.65
CA ALA A 409 -14.42 -0.01 -20.16
C ALA A 409 -13.44 -1.20 -20.00
N ASP A 410 -13.95 -2.42 -19.79
CA ASP A 410 -13.20 -3.67 -19.85
C ASP A 410 -13.26 -4.31 -21.26
N GLY A 411 -12.64 -5.49 -21.42
CA GLY A 411 -12.64 -6.24 -22.68
C GLY A 411 -12.08 -5.43 -23.86
N GLU A 412 -12.82 -5.42 -24.97
CA GLU A 412 -12.45 -4.74 -26.22
C GLU A 412 -12.34 -3.20 -26.09
N HIS A 413 -12.96 -2.60 -25.06
CA HIS A 413 -12.93 -1.15 -24.85
C HIS A 413 -11.74 -0.69 -23.99
N LYS A 414 -10.99 -1.61 -23.37
CA LYS A 414 -9.92 -1.28 -22.41
C LYS A 414 -8.80 -0.44 -23.01
N GLU A 415 -8.30 -0.81 -24.18
CA GLU A 415 -7.21 -0.08 -24.85
C GLU A 415 -7.65 1.31 -25.31
N PHE A 416 -8.87 1.42 -25.83
CA PHE A 416 -9.46 2.71 -26.17
C PHE A 416 -9.58 3.60 -24.93
N ALA A 417 -10.16 3.08 -23.84
CA ALA A 417 -10.38 3.83 -22.63
C ALA A 417 -9.05 4.33 -22.00
N ARG A 418 -8.00 3.50 -22.06
CA ARG A 418 -6.66 3.87 -21.57
C ARG A 418 -6.06 5.06 -22.34
N ARG A 419 -6.23 5.08 -23.66
CA ARG A 419 -5.59 6.09 -24.53
C ARG A 419 -6.38 7.39 -24.62
N GLU A 420 -7.70 7.30 -24.70
CA GLU A 420 -8.55 8.44 -25.09
C GLU A 420 -9.26 9.10 -23.91
N VAL A 421 -9.44 8.38 -22.79
CA VAL A 421 -10.12 8.89 -21.59
C VAL A 421 -9.36 8.56 -20.30
N GLU A 422 -8.04 8.40 -20.42
CA GLU A 422 -7.08 8.28 -19.30
C GLU A 422 -7.47 7.21 -18.25
N LEU A 423 -8.03 6.09 -18.70
CA LEU A 423 -8.31 4.95 -17.84
C LEU A 423 -6.98 4.33 -17.36
N GLY A 424 -6.66 4.47 -16.07
CA GLY A 424 -5.60 3.69 -15.42
C GLY A 424 -6.15 2.53 -14.59
N SER A 425 -7.27 2.71 -13.88
CA SER A 425 -7.95 1.61 -13.16
C SER A 425 -9.45 1.87 -12.94
N PHE A 426 -10.23 0.86 -12.54
CA PHE A 426 -11.67 1.03 -12.27
C PHE A 426 -12.01 1.30 -10.77
N PRO A 427 -13.16 1.87 -10.43
CA PRO A 427 -13.82 2.86 -11.25
C PRO A 427 -12.87 4.05 -11.47
N THR A 428 -12.82 4.56 -12.71
CA THR A 428 -12.31 5.92 -12.99
C THR A 428 -13.52 6.81 -13.17
N ILE A 429 -13.57 7.95 -12.47
CA ILE A 429 -14.67 8.90 -12.61
C ILE A 429 -14.14 10.16 -13.28
N LEU A 430 -14.86 10.59 -14.32
CA LEU A 430 -14.54 11.76 -15.12
C LEU A 430 -15.72 12.73 -15.09
N PHE A 431 -15.43 14.01 -14.90
CA PHE A 431 -16.39 15.08 -15.13
C PHE A 431 -16.07 15.76 -16.47
N PHE A 432 -17.04 15.84 -17.36
CA PHE A 432 -16.95 16.55 -18.63
C PHE A 432 -17.71 17.88 -18.50
N PRO A 433 -16.99 19.02 -18.38
CA PRO A 433 -17.63 20.33 -18.26
C PRO A 433 -18.41 20.71 -19.52
N LYS A 434 -19.24 21.75 -19.44
CA LYS A 434 -20.04 22.19 -20.58
C LYS A 434 -19.19 22.77 -21.74
N HIS A 435 -18.11 23.49 -21.42
CA HIS A 435 -17.34 24.33 -22.35
C HIS A 435 -15.84 23.98 -22.41
N SER A 436 -15.47 22.72 -22.18
CA SER A 436 -14.07 22.27 -22.15
C SER A 436 -13.90 20.98 -22.94
N SER A 437 -12.88 20.85 -23.79
CA SER A 437 -12.61 19.60 -24.51
C SER A 437 -12.22 18.46 -23.58
N GLY A 438 -11.46 18.76 -22.52
CA GLY A 438 -10.89 17.75 -21.63
C GLY A 438 -11.81 17.34 -20.48
N PRO A 439 -11.83 16.05 -20.10
CA PRO A 439 -12.41 15.63 -18.83
C PRO A 439 -11.56 16.07 -17.63
N ILE A 440 -12.22 16.28 -16.49
CA ILE A 440 -11.59 16.49 -15.19
C ILE A 440 -11.74 15.19 -14.40
N LYS A 441 -10.61 14.56 -14.08
CA LYS A 441 -10.59 13.32 -13.30
C LYS A 441 -10.94 13.58 -11.84
N TYR A 442 -11.81 12.75 -11.27
CA TYR A 442 -12.14 12.80 -9.86
C TYR A 442 -10.93 12.32 -9.02
N PRO A 443 -10.35 13.18 -8.16
CA PRO A 443 -9.03 12.91 -7.57
C PRO A 443 -9.07 12.13 -6.25
N SER A 444 -10.23 12.08 -5.56
CA SER A 444 -10.33 11.48 -4.23
C SER A 444 -10.36 9.95 -4.30
N GLU A 445 -10.21 9.27 -3.16
CA GLU A 445 -10.52 7.84 -2.97
C GLU A 445 -11.92 7.62 -2.38
N ASN A 446 -12.54 8.66 -1.80
CA ASN A 446 -13.90 8.57 -1.27
C ASN A 446 -14.91 8.46 -2.42
N ARG A 447 -15.80 7.47 -2.35
CA ARG A 447 -16.80 7.19 -3.39
C ARG A 447 -18.24 7.29 -2.87
N ASP A 448 -18.41 7.90 -1.70
CA ASP A 448 -19.72 8.21 -1.13
C ASP A 448 -20.40 9.36 -1.89
N VAL A 449 -21.71 9.44 -1.72
CA VAL A 449 -22.59 10.38 -2.42
C VAL A 449 -22.22 11.83 -2.14
N ASP A 450 -21.82 12.15 -0.92
CA ASP A 450 -21.53 13.52 -0.51
C ASP A 450 -20.24 14.02 -1.19
N SER A 451 -19.19 13.19 -1.19
CA SER A 451 -17.93 13.47 -1.87
C SER A 451 -18.12 13.65 -3.38
N LEU A 452 -18.91 12.78 -4.02
CA LEU A 452 -19.21 12.88 -5.46
C LEU A 452 -20.07 14.12 -5.78
N THR A 453 -21.07 14.40 -4.94
CA THR A 453 -21.94 15.57 -5.10
C THR A 453 -21.15 16.87 -4.94
N ALA A 454 -20.26 16.93 -3.95
CA ALA A 454 -19.37 18.08 -3.74
C ALA A 454 -18.47 18.34 -4.94
N PHE A 455 -17.90 17.28 -5.52
CA PHE A 455 -17.08 17.38 -6.74
C PHE A 455 -17.88 17.91 -7.93
N VAL A 456 -19.07 17.38 -8.20
CA VAL A 456 -19.94 17.87 -9.28
C VAL A 456 -20.33 19.33 -9.06
N ASN A 457 -20.75 19.69 -7.84
CA ASN A 457 -21.15 21.06 -7.51
C ASN A 457 -20.02 22.07 -7.65
N ALA A 458 -18.77 21.65 -7.44
CA ALA A 458 -17.60 22.50 -7.61
C ALA A 458 -17.25 22.77 -9.09
N LEU A 459 -17.74 21.96 -10.02
CA LEU A 459 -17.33 21.99 -11.43
C LEU A 459 -18.46 22.30 -12.44
N ARG A 460 -19.73 22.19 -12.04
CA ARG A 460 -20.90 22.32 -12.93
C ARG A 460 -21.27 23.74 -13.32
#